data_AF-A0A6N9R471-F1
#
_entry.id   AF-A0A6N9R471-F1
#
_cell.length_a   1.000
_cell.length_b   1.000
_cell.length_c   1.000
_cell.angle_alpha   90.00
_cell.angle_beta   90.00
_cell.angle_gamma   90.00
#
_symmetry.space_group_name_H-M   'P 1'
#
loop_
_entity.id
_entity.type
_entity.pdbx_description
1 polymer ?
#
loop_
_entity_poly.entity_id
_entity_poly.type
_entity_poly.pdbx_seq_one_letter_code
_entity_poly.pdbx_strand_id
1 'polypeptide(L)'
;MAVSVVIISKNEAGRLRLALASYDAAVAKAAAVRIDTEIIVVNDGSSDDTIEVLEQYAGALPLKVVHNTSSVGIAHARNRGAAAAAGDILLFMDGDVLIGPEAIVAHAERHRERGRRTIVRGASAYLRCTRPFLDPQTGTPFPGQEAAVARMGNKLPDSLVTIEHVRHRFDTIEARARPGIYIGSIHADLYAAEIEALEKDGRPDVCWMTVPGHNVSVPKADFAAVGGYDGQQLPIENRELGLRLCARGLDVVYAKRARSYHLAHQGQGRDPLTGRPDWITAFYGKHQSLAAKLMLIFWHGLARSTAIPEAARIDSILHLARILRDGSTYDYERLFRNLVAASAP
;
A
#
# COMPACT_ATOMS: atom_id res chain seq x y z
N MET A 1 18.25 5.98 -15.17
CA MET A 1 17.05 5.98 -14.28
C MET A 1 17.35 5.01 -13.19
N ALA A 2 17.35 5.51 -11.96
CA ALA A 2 17.56 4.72 -10.77
C ALA A 2 16.26 4.62 -9.95
N VAL A 3 15.99 3.45 -9.40
CA VAL A 3 14.85 3.18 -8.52
C VAL A 3 15.37 2.84 -7.13
N SER A 4 14.92 3.58 -6.12
CA SER A 4 15.14 3.24 -4.72
C SER A 4 13.88 2.59 -4.16
N VAL A 5 13.96 1.31 -3.85
CA VAL A 5 12.89 0.62 -3.13
C VAL A 5 13.01 0.95 -1.66
N VAL A 6 12.00 1.60 -1.09
CA VAL A 6 11.93 1.95 0.33
C VAL A 6 10.97 0.99 1.01
N ILE A 7 11.52 0.12 1.86
CA ILE A 7 10.81 -0.91 2.61
C ILE A 7 10.76 -0.52 4.08
N ILE A 8 9.58 -0.53 4.69
CA ILE A 8 9.44 -0.31 6.13
C ILE A 8 9.20 -1.64 6.83
N SER A 9 9.94 -1.89 7.91
CA SER A 9 9.83 -3.12 8.69
C SER A 9 9.86 -2.86 10.18
N LYS A 10 9.04 -3.60 10.94
CA LYS A 10 9.06 -3.60 12.40
C LYS A 10 8.52 -4.92 12.95
N ASN A 11 9.35 -5.66 13.70
CA ASN A 11 8.95 -6.90 14.39
C ASN A 11 8.33 -7.96 13.46
N GLU A 12 8.94 -8.19 12.30
CA GLU A 12 8.38 -9.07 11.28
C GLU A 12 9.43 -9.96 10.59
N ALA A 13 10.46 -10.38 11.33
CA ALA A 13 11.61 -11.11 10.81
C ALA A 13 11.24 -12.25 9.83
N GLY A 14 10.25 -13.08 10.19
CA GLY A 14 9.76 -14.18 9.37
C GLY A 14 9.23 -13.76 8.00
N ARG A 15 8.50 -12.64 7.96
CA ARG A 15 7.91 -12.09 6.73
C ARG A 15 8.93 -11.30 5.93
N LEU A 16 9.74 -10.47 6.59
CA LEU A 16 10.80 -9.71 5.94
C LEU A 16 11.78 -10.62 5.21
N ARG A 17 12.12 -11.77 5.80
CA ARG A 17 12.99 -12.76 5.16
C ARG A 17 12.43 -13.25 3.83
N LEU A 18 11.13 -13.52 3.77
CA LEU A 18 10.45 -13.96 2.55
C LEU A 18 10.30 -12.81 1.56
N ALA A 19 9.98 -11.60 2.04
CA ALA A 19 9.90 -10.40 1.22
C ALA A 19 11.23 -10.11 0.53
N LEU A 20 12.34 -10.03 1.27
CA LEU A 20 13.69 -9.81 0.73
C LEU A 20 14.09 -10.89 -0.28
N ALA A 21 13.78 -12.16 -0.03
CA ALA A 21 14.04 -13.24 -1.01
C ALA A 21 13.35 -13.01 -2.37
N SER A 22 12.19 -12.34 -2.39
CA SER A 22 11.48 -12.05 -3.64
C SER A 22 12.15 -10.97 -4.48
N TYR A 23 13.04 -10.16 -3.88
CA TYR A 23 13.77 -9.11 -4.60
C TYR A 23 14.91 -9.65 -5.47
N ASP A 24 15.44 -10.85 -5.21
CA ASP A 24 16.56 -11.44 -5.96
C ASP A 24 16.27 -11.43 -7.48
N ALA A 25 15.13 -11.99 -7.88
CA ALA A 25 14.72 -12.07 -9.28
C ALA A 25 14.35 -10.69 -9.86
N ALA A 26 13.71 -9.83 -9.06
CA ALA A 26 13.26 -8.52 -9.52
C ALA A 26 14.43 -7.55 -9.76
N VAL A 27 15.45 -7.56 -8.89
CA VAL A 27 16.69 -6.78 -9.05
C VAL A 27 17.48 -7.29 -10.25
N ALA A 28 17.65 -8.60 -10.40
CA ALA A 28 18.32 -9.18 -11.56
C ALA A 28 17.63 -8.77 -12.88
N LYS A 29 16.29 -8.78 -12.91
CA LYS A 29 15.52 -8.37 -14.07
C LYS A 29 15.65 -6.87 -14.36
N ALA A 30 15.62 -6.03 -13.34
CA ALA A 30 15.85 -4.58 -13.47
C ALA A 30 17.25 -4.28 -14.05
N ALA A 31 18.28 -4.95 -13.54
CA ALA A 31 19.65 -4.81 -14.05
C ALA A 31 19.77 -5.21 -15.52
N ALA A 32 19.11 -6.30 -15.94
CA ALA A 32 19.12 -6.77 -17.33
C ALA A 32 18.58 -5.74 -18.33
N VAL A 33 17.70 -4.83 -17.89
CA VAL A 33 17.14 -3.74 -18.71
C VAL A 33 17.68 -2.36 -18.32
N ARG A 34 18.86 -2.32 -17.67
CA ARG A 34 19.59 -1.09 -17.29
C ARG A 34 18.74 -0.14 -16.43
N ILE A 35 18.11 -0.70 -15.40
CA ILE A 35 17.50 0.05 -14.30
C ILE A 35 18.37 -0.17 -13.06
N ASP A 36 19.07 0.87 -12.64
CA ASP A 36 19.85 0.83 -11.40
C ASP A 36 18.88 0.75 -10.22
N THR A 37 19.11 -0.20 -9.33
CA THR A 37 18.20 -0.45 -8.21
C THR A 37 18.98 -0.49 -6.91
N GLU A 38 18.48 0.21 -5.89
CA GLU A 38 18.88 0.02 -4.50
C GLU A 38 17.66 -0.33 -3.66
N ILE A 39 17.89 -1.05 -2.57
CA ILE A 39 16.88 -1.40 -1.58
C ILE A 39 17.26 -0.74 -0.28
N ILE A 40 16.32 -0.03 0.33
CA ILE A 40 16.48 0.66 1.60
C ILE A 40 15.44 0.09 2.55
N VAL A 41 15.89 -0.68 3.53
CA VAL A 41 15.01 -1.13 4.60
C VAL A 41 15.16 -0.20 5.80
N VAL A 42 14.05 0.40 6.21
CA VAL A 42 13.96 1.17 7.46
C VAL A 42 13.44 0.24 8.53
N ASN A 43 14.34 -0.17 9.44
CA ASN A 43 13.98 -0.89 10.64
C ASN A 43 13.46 0.11 11.69
N ASP A 44 12.15 0.11 11.91
CA ASP A 44 11.46 1.08 12.78
C ASP A 44 11.44 0.65 14.26
N GLY A 45 12.61 0.32 14.80
CA GLY A 45 12.80 -0.05 16.21
C GLY A 45 12.30 -1.47 16.51
N SER A 46 12.75 -2.45 15.73
CA SER A 46 12.45 -3.86 15.99
C SER A 46 13.16 -4.40 17.23
N SER A 47 12.52 -5.37 17.87
CA SER A 47 12.98 -6.09 19.06
C SER A 47 12.96 -7.62 18.89
N ASP A 48 12.60 -8.11 17.71
CA ASP A 48 12.71 -9.51 17.29
C ASP A 48 13.94 -9.71 16.39
N ASP A 49 14.02 -10.89 15.75
CA ASP A 49 15.14 -11.28 14.87
C ASP A 49 15.23 -10.50 13.54
N THR A 50 14.56 -9.34 13.42
CA THR A 50 14.52 -8.53 12.19
C THR A 50 15.91 -8.02 11.81
N ILE A 51 16.75 -7.68 12.81
CA ILE A 51 18.10 -7.17 12.58
C ILE A 51 18.98 -8.25 11.96
N GLU A 52 18.90 -9.47 12.50
CA GLU A 52 19.63 -10.66 12.07
C GLU A 52 19.25 -11.02 10.63
N VAL A 53 17.96 -10.93 10.28
CA VAL A 53 17.50 -11.10 8.89
C VAL A 53 18.13 -10.05 7.99
N LEU A 54 18.18 -8.78 8.39
CA LEU A 54 18.77 -7.71 7.58
C LEU A 54 20.28 -7.93 7.36
N GLU A 55 21.01 -8.38 8.38
CA GLU A 55 22.43 -8.72 8.29
C GLU A 55 22.68 -9.89 7.33
N GLN A 56 21.80 -10.90 7.31
CA GLN A 56 21.91 -12.04 6.38
C GLN A 56 21.78 -11.64 4.90
N TYR A 57 21.03 -10.57 4.62
CA TYR A 57 20.88 -10.05 3.26
C TYR A 57 21.91 -8.97 2.91
N ALA A 58 22.78 -8.57 3.85
CA ALA A 58 23.88 -7.68 3.56
C ALA A 58 24.83 -8.32 2.53
N GLY A 59 24.99 -7.67 1.38
CA GLY A 59 25.83 -8.15 0.27
C GLY A 59 25.14 -9.13 -0.70
N ALA A 60 23.99 -9.71 -0.34
CA ALA A 60 23.18 -10.52 -1.27
C ALA A 60 22.30 -9.63 -2.18
N LEU A 61 21.86 -8.50 -1.65
CA LEU A 61 21.07 -7.48 -2.35
C LEU A 61 21.81 -6.14 -2.32
N PRO A 62 21.48 -5.18 -3.21
CA PRO A 62 21.95 -3.79 -3.10
C PRO A 62 21.23 -3.07 -1.94
N LEU A 63 21.38 -3.63 -0.74
CA LEU A 63 20.64 -3.31 0.48
C LEU A 63 21.39 -2.28 1.32
N LYS A 64 20.67 -1.23 1.72
CA LYS A 64 21.03 -0.28 2.77
C LYS A 64 20.01 -0.40 3.89
N VAL A 65 20.47 -0.28 5.13
CA VAL A 65 19.59 -0.38 6.29
C VAL A 65 19.64 0.94 7.07
N VAL A 66 18.46 1.46 7.42
CA VAL A 66 18.29 2.62 8.30
C VAL A 66 17.64 2.14 9.58
N HIS A 67 18.34 2.25 10.70
CA HIS A 67 17.84 1.85 12.01
C HIS A 67 17.27 3.04 12.77
N ASN A 68 16.05 2.90 13.28
CA ASN A 68 15.49 3.80 14.27
C ASN A 68 15.65 3.16 15.66
N THR A 69 16.13 3.93 16.64
CA THR A 69 16.29 3.47 18.04
C THR A 69 14.96 3.04 18.65
N SER A 70 13.87 3.71 18.27
CA SER A 70 12.50 3.37 18.63
C SER A 70 11.60 3.67 17.44
N SER A 71 10.41 3.08 17.47
CA SER A 71 9.43 3.26 16.38
C SER A 71 8.99 4.72 16.27
N VAL A 72 9.20 5.31 15.10
CA VAL A 72 8.75 6.66 14.77
C VAL A 72 7.45 6.66 13.97
N GLY A 73 6.94 5.49 13.60
CA GLY A 73 5.71 5.33 12.84
C GLY A 73 5.92 5.40 11.34
N ILE A 74 4.97 4.84 10.59
CA ILE A 74 5.14 4.48 9.18
C ILE A 74 5.46 5.68 8.27
N ALA A 75 4.79 6.81 8.47
CA ALA A 75 5.01 8.02 7.67
C ALA A 75 6.44 8.57 7.85
N HIS A 76 6.91 8.65 9.10
CA HIS A 76 8.27 9.11 9.40
C HIS A 76 9.32 8.11 8.94
N ALA A 77 9.05 6.81 9.07
CA ALA A 77 9.94 5.77 8.58
C ALA A 77 10.08 5.85 7.03
N ARG A 78 8.97 6.01 6.29
CA ARG A 78 9.00 6.24 4.83
C ARG A 78 9.80 7.50 4.46
N ASN A 79 9.64 8.59 5.21
CA ASN A 79 10.42 9.81 4.98
C ASN A 79 11.92 9.60 5.23
N ARG A 80 12.31 8.85 6.28
CA ARG A 80 13.71 8.50 6.55
C ARG A 80 14.31 7.66 5.42
N GLY A 81 13.58 6.66 4.93
CA GLY A 81 14.01 5.85 3.79
C GLY A 81 14.15 6.67 2.51
N ALA A 82 13.17 7.55 2.23
CA ALA A 82 13.23 8.46 1.08
C ALA A 82 14.39 9.47 1.16
N ALA A 83 14.78 9.91 2.36
CA ALA A 83 15.95 10.76 2.55
C ALA A 83 17.28 10.03 2.29
N ALA A 84 17.34 8.73 2.61
CA ALA A 84 18.51 7.89 2.36
C ALA A 84 18.63 7.41 0.89
N ALA A 85 17.55 7.53 0.12
CA ALA A 85 17.50 7.15 -1.29
C ALA A 85 18.42 7.98 -2.18
N ALA A 86 19.07 7.37 -3.15
CA ALA A 86 19.85 8.00 -4.20
C ALA A 86 19.15 7.99 -5.58
N GLY A 87 18.14 7.14 -5.77
CA GLY A 87 17.41 6.97 -7.01
C GLY A 87 16.48 8.13 -7.39
N ASP A 88 16.19 8.23 -8.68
CA ASP A 88 15.28 9.22 -9.26
C ASP A 88 13.81 8.94 -8.88
N ILE A 89 13.49 7.65 -8.72
CA ILE A 89 12.17 7.15 -8.40
C ILE A 89 12.21 6.49 -7.01
N LEU A 90 11.27 6.84 -6.15
CA LEU A 90 11.02 6.16 -4.88
C LEU A 90 9.92 5.13 -5.10
N LEU A 91 10.17 3.85 -4.79
CA LEU A 91 9.17 2.78 -4.78
C LEU A 91 8.93 2.32 -3.35
N PHE A 92 7.77 2.66 -2.78
CA PHE A 92 7.41 2.28 -1.42
C PHE A 92 6.80 0.89 -1.37
N MET A 93 7.33 0.05 -0.49
CA MET A 93 6.90 -1.33 -0.23
C MET A 93 6.84 -1.57 1.29
N ASP A 94 6.07 -2.55 1.73
CA ASP A 94 6.03 -2.98 3.13
C ASP A 94 6.90 -4.25 3.31
N GLY A 95 7.47 -4.46 4.50
CA GLY A 95 8.36 -5.60 4.78
C GLY A 95 7.66 -6.96 4.85
N ASP A 96 6.34 -6.98 4.85
CA ASP A 96 5.50 -8.19 4.76
C ASP A 96 4.92 -8.45 3.37
N VAL A 97 5.49 -7.84 2.34
CA VAL A 97 5.00 -7.93 0.96
C VAL A 97 6.06 -8.59 0.07
N LEU A 98 5.68 -9.68 -0.59
CA LEU A 98 6.46 -10.25 -1.69
C LEU A 98 6.23 -9.43 -2.96
N ILE A 99 7.24 -9.34 -3.82
CA ILE A 99 7.10 -8.71 -5.13
C ILE A 99 7.28 -9.72 -6.26
N GLY A 100 6.54 -9.52 -7.35
CA GLY A 100 6.74 -10.29 -8.57
C GLY A 100 8.05 -9.89 -9.26
N PRO A 101 8.68 -10.79 -10.06
CA PRO A 101 9.94 -10.49 -10.76
C PRO A 101 9.89 -9.28 -11.71
N GLU A 102 8.69 -8.90 -12.16
CA GLU A 102 8.46 -7.76 -13.05
C GLU A 102 8.30 -6.43 -12.30
N ALA A 103 8.20 -6.43 -10.97
CA ALA A 103 7.65 -5.30 -10.23
C ALA A 103 8.44 -4.00 -10.44
N ILE A 104 9.74 -4.04 -10.22
CA ILE A 104 10.63 -2.87 -10.37
C ILE A 104 10.62 -2.37 -11.82
N VAL A 105 10.72 -3.30 -12.78
CA VAL A 105 10.73 -2.96 -14.22
C VAL A 105 9.44 -2.30 -14.65
N ALA A 106 8.28 -2.87 -14.26
CA ALA A 106 6.98 -2.34 -14.62
C ALA A 106 6.72 -0.94 -14.02
N HIS A 107 7.21 -0.68 -12.81
CA HIS A 107 7.21 0.68 -12.24
C HIS A 107 8.07 1.64 -13.06
N ALA A 108 9.32 1.27 -13.33
CA ALA A 108 10.26 2.11 -14.08
C ALA A 108 9.80 2.39 -15.51
N GLU A 109 9.28 1.39 -16.23
CA GLU A 109 8.71 1.53 -17.57
C GLU A 109 7.61 2.60 -17.58
N ARG A 110 6.73 2.59 -16.58
CA ARG A 110 5.64 3.54 -16.48
C ARG A 110 6.11 4.97 -16.24
N HIS A 111 7.18 5.18 -15.47
CA HIS A 111 7.81 6.50 -15.30
C HIS A 111 8.60 6.97 -16.53
N ARG A 112 9.02 6.06 -17.42
CA ARG A 112 9.73 6.40 -18.67
C ARG A 112 8.78 6.86 -19.78
N GLU A 113 7.48 6.65 -19.65
CA GLU A 113 6.49 7.10 -20.62
C GLU A 113 6.57 8.63 -20.76
N ARG A 114 7.06 9.10 -21.92
CA ARG A 114 7.44 10.51 -22.12
C ARG A 114 6.27 11.47 -21.92
N GLY A 115 6.58 12.65 -21.38
CA GLY A 115 5.68 13.79 -21.33
C GLY A 115 4.80 13.89 -20.08
N ARG A 116 5.00 13.04 -19.06
CA ARG A 116 4.20 13.05 -17.82
C ARG A 116 5.05 12.78 -16.58
N ARG A 117 4.64 13.38 -15.46
CA ARG A 117 5.07 13.00 -14.11
C ARG A 117 3.94 12.18 -13.51
N THR A 118 4.25 11.00 -13.00
CA THR A 118 3.22 10.03 -12.62
C THR A 118 3.43 9.47 -11.23
N ILE A 119 2.34 9.17 -10.54
CA ILE A 119 2.30 8.27 -9.39
C ILE A 119 1.94 6.89 -9.94
N VAL A 120 2.85 5.93 -9.87
CA VAL A 120 2.59 4.59 -10.40
C VAL A 120 2.14 3.69 -9.27
N ARG A 121 0.91 3.18 -9.38
CA ARG A 121 0.36 2.12 -8.52
C ARG A 121 0.56 0.76 -9.19
N GLY A 122 1.07 -0.21 -8.45
CA GLY A 122 1.13 -1.60 -8.89
C GLY A 122 -0.14 -2.40 -8.54
N ALA A 123 -0.23 -3.61 -9.09
CA ALA A 123 -1.27 -4.57 -8.77
C ALA A 123 -1.01 -5.22 -7.41
N SER A 124 -1.99 -5.23 -6.52
CA SER A 124 -1.88 -5.84 -5.19
C SER A 124 -2.74 -7.08 -5.08
N ALA A 125 -2.17 -8.10 -4.48
CA ALA A 125 -2.86 -9.30 -4.04
C ALA A 125 -2.44 -9.64 -2.62
N TYR A 126 -3.18 -10.52 -1.95
CA TYR A 126 -2.86 -10.99 -0.62
C TYR A 126 -3.00 -12.51 -0.50
N LEU A 127 -2.22 -13.10 0.41
CA LEU A 127 -2.25 -14.51 0.75
C LEU A 127 -3.03 -14.72 2.05
N ARG A 128 -4.31 -15.09 1.94
CA ARG A 128 -5.16 -15.31 3.14
C ARG A 128 -4.62 -16.42 4.05
N CYS A 129 -3.95 -17.42 3.49
CA CYS A 129 -3.46 -18.59 4.22
C CYS A 129 -2.37 -18.24 5.26
N THR A 130 -1.66 -17.13 5.11
CA THR A 130 -0.58 -16.74 6.02
C THR A 130 -1.06 -16.02 7.28
N ARG A 131 -2.34 -15.64 7.33
CA ARG A 131 -2.94 -14.86 8.42
C ARG A 131 -2.64 -15.37 9.84
N PRO A 132 -2.67 -16.69 10.14
CA PRO A 132 -2.45 -17.16 11.49
C PRO A 132 -0.97 -17.26 11.88
N PHE A 133 -0.03 -17.14 10.93
CA PHE A 133 1.38 -17.40 11.18
C PHE A 133 2.14 -16.13 11.59
N LEU A 134 2.88 -16.18 12.67
CA LEU A 134 3.97 -15.25 12.96
C LEU A 134 5.11 -15.43 11.94
N ASP A 135 5.48 -16.68 11.64
CA ASP A 135 6.42 -17.02 10.56
C ASP A 135 5.75 -17.93 9.52
N PRO A 136 5.40 -17.40 8.33
CA PRO A 136 4.76 -18.18 7.27
C PRO A 136 5.62 -19.30 6.68
N GLN A 137 6.93 -19.29 6.90
CA GLN A 137 7.85 -20.33 6.40
C GLN A 137 7.78 -21.59 7.24
N THR A 138 7.72 -21.44 8.56
CA THR A 138 7.69 -22.57 9.50
C THR A 138 6.27 -22.94 9.90
N GLY A 139 5.30 -22.05 9.69
CA GLY A 139 3.95 -22.18 10.20
C GLY A 139 3.84 -21.83 11.69
N THR A 140 4.86 -21.17 12.26
CA THR A 140 4.83 -20.70 13.65
C THR A 140 3.61 -19.80 13.84
N PRO A 141 2.66 -20.12 14.74
CA PRO A 141 1.46 -19.32 14.95
C PRO A 141 1.80 -17.98 15.61
N PHE A 142 0.99 -16.95 15.33
CA PHE A 142 0.90 -15.81 16.24
C PHE A 142 0.39 -16.28 17.61
N PRO A 143 0.77 -15.61 18.72
CA PRO A 143 0.17 -15.86 20.03
C PRO A 143 -1.37 -15.83 19.94
N GLY A 144 -2.02 -16.90 20.43
CA GLY A 144 -3.47 -17.06 20.38
C GLY A 144 -4.02 -17.62 19.06
N GLN A 145 -3.17 -18.04 18.12
CA GLN A 145 -3.55 -18.72 16.87
C GLN A 145 -3.13 -20.19 16.83
N GLU A 146 -2.63 -20.76 17.93
CA GLU A 146 -2.13 -22.13 18.02
C GLU A 146 -3.20 -23.15 17.63
N ALA A 147 -4.42 -23.00 18.16
CA ALA A 147 -5.54 -23.86 17.81
C ALA A 147 -6.00 -23.69 16.35
N ALA A 148 -5.84 -22.50 15.76
CA ALA A 148 -6.14 -22.27 14.35
C ALA A 148 -5.15 -22.99 13.44
N VAL A 149 -3.86 -22.94 13.78
CA VAL A 149 -2.80 -23.67 13.06
C VAL A 149 -2.92 -25.18 13.26
N ALA A 150 -3.18 -25.65 14.48
CA ALA A 150 -3.37 -27.07 14.77
C ALA A 150 -4.53 -27.69 13.97
N ARG A 151 -5.63 -26.95 13.78
CA ARG A 151 -6.78 -27.39 12.95
C ARG A 151 -6.45 -27.56 11.47
N MET A 152 -5.34 -27.02 10.98
CA MET A 152 -4.91 -27.24 9.60
C MET A 152 -4.47 -28.69 9.38
N GLY A 153 -3.95 -29.36 10.42
CA GLY A 153 -3.52 -30.75 10.35
C GLY A 153 -2.61 -31.04 9.15
N ASN A 154 -3.00 -32.01 8.33
CA ASN A 154 -2.26 -32.39 7.12
C ASN A 154 -2.25 -31.33 6.00
N LYS A 155 -3.07 -30.27 6.10
CA LYS A 155 -3.12 -29.16 5.13
C LYS A 155 -2.20 -27.99 5.49
N LEU A 156 -1.48 -28.07 6.62
CA LEU A 156 -0.54 -27.02 7.00
C LEU A 156 0.50 -26.73 5.89
N PRO A 157 1.15 -27.74 5.26
CA PRO A 157 2.13 -27.49 4.20
C PRO A 157 1.59 -26.63 3.04
N ASP A 158 0.32 -26.82 2.66
CA ASP A 158 -0.34 -26.06 1.58
C ASP A 158 -0.52 -24.57 1.91
N SER A 159 -0.46 -24.22 3.20
CA SER A 159 -0.62 -22.85 3.70
C SER A 159 0.71 -22.12 3.88
N LEU A 160 1.84 -22.84 3.87
CA LEU A 160 3.17 -22.27 4.08
C LEU A 160 3.67 -21.49 2.86
N VAL A 161 4.53 -20.50 3.13
CA VAL A 161 5.27 -19.74 2.13
C VAL A 161 6.75 -19.84 2.50
N THR A 162 7.54 -20.52 1.69
CA THR A 162 8.95 -20.81 1.99
C THR A 162 9.86 -20.08 1.01
N ILE A 163 11.16 -19.99 1.34
CA ILE A 163 12.17 -19.47 0.40
C ILE A 163 12.19 -20.26 -0.91
N GLU A 164 11.91 -21.56 -0.89
CA GLU A 164 11.79 -22.39 -2.09
C GLU A 164 10.62 -21.92 -2.96
N HIS A 165 9.44 -21.69 -2.37
CA HIS A 165 8.31 -21.13 -3.09
C HIS A 165 8.66 -19.76 -3.70
N VAL A 166 9.30 -18.88 -2.92
CA VAL A 166 9.64 -17.53 -3.36
C VAL A 166 10.68 -17.53 -4.49
N ARG A 167 11.73 -18.36 -4.40
CA ARG A 167 12.85 -18.33 -5.37
C ARG A 167 12.61 -19.20 -6.61
N HIS A 168 11.84 -20.28 -6.49
CA HIS A 168 11.79 -21.31 -7.52
C HIS A 168 10.39 -21.72 -7.96
N ARG A 169 9.36 -21.46 -7.14
CA ARG A 169 7.96 -21.82 -7.44
C ARG A 169 6.99 -20.68 -7.17
N PHE A 170 7.33 -19.49 -7.66
CA PHE A 170 6.56 -18.28 -7.38
C PHE A 170 5.14 -18.34 -7.97
N ASP A 171 4.94 -19.12 -9.04
CA ASP A 171 3.64 -19.44 -9.62
C ASP A 171 2.67 -20.07 -8.59
N THR A 172 3.19 -20.88 -7.65
CA THR A 172 2.39 -21.47 -6.57
C THR A 172 1.92 -20.44 -5.54
N ILE A 173 2.64 -19.32 -5.39
CA ILE A 173 2.22 -18.17 -4.60
C ILE A 173 1.11 -17.43 -5.35
N GLU A 174 1.31 -17.16 -6.64
CA GLU A 174 0.31 -16.47 -7.47
C GLU A 174 -1.02 -17.21 -7.50
N ALA A 175 -1.00 -18.54 -7.63
CA ALA A 175 -2.20 -19.38 -7.69
C ALA A 175 -3.06 -19.31 -6.42
N ARG A 176 -2.46 -18.97 -5.27
CA ARG A 176 -3.16 -18.86 -3.96
C ARG A 176 -3.57 -17.42 -3.62
N ALA A 177 -3.04 -16.44 -4.35
CA ALA A 177 -3.25 -15.04 -4.06
C ALA A 177 -4.63 -14.57 -4.50
N ARG A 178 -5.18 -13.59 -3.78
CA ARG A 178 -6.45 -12.92 -4.12
C ARG A 178 -6.22 -11.45 -4.38
N PRO A 179 -6.83 -10.84 -5.42
CA PRO A 179 -6.74 -9.40 -5.64
C PRO A 179 -7.22 -8.62 -4.42
N GLY A 180 -6.49 -7.56 -4.07
CA GLY A 180 -6.80 -6.72 -2.92
C GLY A 180 -5.56 -6.31 -2.14
N ILE A 181 -5.71 -5.27 -1.31
CA ILE A 181 -4.66 -4.83 -0.38
C ILE A 181 -4.81 -5.56 0.96
N TYR A 182 -6.05 -5.67 1.48
CA TYR A 182 -6.34 -6.30 2.77
C TYR A 182 -7.52 -7.29 2.66
N ILE A 183 -7.62 -8.19 3.65
CA ILE A 183 -8.71 -9.16 3.74
C ILE A 183 -10.02 -8.47 4.15
N GLY A 184 -11.10 -8.68 3.38
CA GLY A 184 -12.46 -8.27 3.75
C GLY A 184 -13.28 -7.86 2.53
N SER A 185 -14.61 -7.98 2.60
CA SER A 185 -15.49 -7.63 1.46
C SER A 185 -15.41 -6.15 1.12
N ILE A 186 -15.46 -5.26 2.12
CA ILE A 186 -15.34 -3.81 1.91
C ILE A 186 -13.99 -3.45 1.24
N HIS A 187 -12.90 -4.12 1.65
CA HIS A 187 -11.58 -3.92 1.03
C HIS A 187 -11.51 -4.45 -0.40
N ALA A 188 -12.22 -5.54 -0.71
CA ALA A 188 -12.31 -6.07 -2.06
C ALA A 188 -13.12 -5.14 -2.98
N ASP A 189 -14.26 -4.63 -2.50
CA ASP A 189 -15.10 -3.68 -3.25
C ASP A 189 -14.35 -2.36 -3.49
N LEU A 190 -13.66 -1.84 -2.47
CA LEU A 190 -12.81 -0.66 -2.60
C LEU A 190 -11.69 -0.90 -3.63
N TYR A 191 -10.98 -2.02 -3.54
CA TYR A 191 -9.92 -2.35 -4.49
C TYR A 191 -10.46 -2.45 -5.93
N ALA A 192 -11.61 -3.11 -6.12
CA ALA A 192 -12.25 -3.22 -7.43
C ALA A 192 -12.63 -1.85 -8.01
N ALA A 193 -13.26 -0.98 -7.21
CA ALA A 193 -13.64 0.37 -7.62
C ALA A 193 -12.42 1.23 -8.00
N GLU A 194 -11.30 1.07 -7.29
CA GLU A 194 -10.06 1.78 -7.59
C GLU A 194 -9.38 1.31 -8.87
N ILE A 195 -9.27 0.00 -9.07
CA ILE A 195 -8.68 -0.55 -10.30
C ILE A 195 -9.57 -0.24 -11.50
N GLU A 196 -10.89 -0.35 -11.36
CA GLU A 196 -11.84 0.05 -12.40
C GLU A 196 -11.62 1.51 -12.82
N ALA A 197 -11.47 2.42 -11.86
CA ALA A 197 -11.25 3.83 -12.15
C ALA A 197 -9.95 4.07 -12.94
N LEU A 198 -8.87 3.37 -12.57
CA LEU A 198 -7.58 3.48 -13.25
C LEU A 198 -7.55 2.82 -14.64
N GLU A 199 -8.36 1.78 -14.86
CA GLU A 199 -8.42 1.07 -16.16
C GLU A 199 -9.40 1.74 -17.15
N LYS A 200 -10.54 2.26 -16.67
CA LYS A 200 -11.61 2.80 -17.53
C LYS A 200 -11.51 4.28 -17.82
N ASP A 201 -10.97 5.07 -16.90
CA ASP A 201 -10.85 6.51 -17.07
C ASP A 201 -9.39 6.89 -16.96
N GLY A 202 -8.83 7.28 -18.11
CA GLY A 202 -7.41 7.46 -18.24
C GLY A 202 -6.86 8.67 -17.51
N ARG A 203 -7.58 9.32 -16.56
CA ARG A 203 -7.16 10.48 -15.72
C ARG A 203 -8.31 11.22 -14.96
N PRO A 204 -9.16 10.62 -14.10
CA PRO A 204 -10.08 11.43 -13.30
C PRO A 204 -9.29 12.20 -12.22
N ASP A 205 -9.61 13.49 -11.99
CA ASP A 205 -8.96 14.40 -11.03
C ASP A 205 -8.99 13.91 -9.55
N VAL A 206 -9.66 12.77 -9.31
CA VAL A 206 -9.83 12.13 -8.00
C VAL A 206 -9.06 10.82 -7.86
N CYS A 207 -8.25 10.45 -8.86
CA CYS A 207 -7.45 9.24 -8.83
C CYS A 207 -6.41 9.20 -7.70
N TRP A 208 -6.10 10.33 -7.05
CA TRP A 208 -5.30 10.37 -5.82
C TRP A 208 -5.86 9.46 -4.72
N MET A 209 -7.19 9.24 -4.70
CA MET A 209 -7.82 8.31 -3.75
C MET A 209 -7.32 6.89 -3.96
N THR A 210 -6.88 6.53 -5.16
CA THR A 210 -6.41 5.18 -5.47
C THR A 210 -4.98 4.92 -5.00
N VAL A 211 -4.29 5.89 -4.38
CA VAL A 211 -2.90 5.68 -3.96
C VAL A 211 -2.84 4.69 -2.77
N PRO A 212 -2.23 3.50 -2.94
CA PRO A 212 -2.20 2.46 -1.92
C PRO A 212 -1.09 2.71 -0.87
N GLY A 213 -1.12 1.91 0.20
CA GLY A 213 -0.09 1.93 1.25
C GLY A 213 1.29 1.44 0.83
N HIS A 214 1.34 0.53 -0.13
CA HIS A 214 2.56 -0.06 -0.67
C HIS A 214 2.39 -0.33 -2.16
N ASN A 215 3.47 -0.76 -2.82
CA ASN A 215 3.50 -1.00 -4.25
C ASN A 215 3.08 0.25 -5.03
N VAL A 216 3.66 1.37 -4.60
CA VAL A 216 3.47 2.70 -5.20
C VAL A 216 4.82 3.37 -5.39
N SER A 217 5.01 4.01 -6.54
CA SER A 217 6.23 4.78 -6.81
C SER A 217 5.96 6.18 -7.31
N VAL A 218 6.86 7.09 -6.97
CA VAL A 218 6.77 8.52 -7.29
C VAL A 218 8.15 9.06 -7.65
N PRO A 219 8.25 10.13 -8.46
CA PRO A 219 9.51 10.82 -8.67
C PRO A 219 9.99 11.44 -7.35
N LYS A 220 11.26 11.22 -7.01
CA LYS A 220 11.86 11.71 -5.77
C LYS A 220 11.78 13.24 -5.65
N ALA A 221 11.96 13.96 -6.77
CA ALA A 221 11.86 15.41 -6.82
C ALA A 221 10.45 15.91 -6.46
N ASP A 222 9.40 15.26 -6.96
CA ASP A 222 8.01 15.63 -6.65
C ASP A 222 7.64 15.27 -5.21
N PHE A 223 8.10 14.11 -4.72
CA PHE A 223 7.96 13.72 -3.32
C PHE A 223 8.60 14.75 -2.37
N ALA A 224 9.82 15.19 -2.67
CA ALA A 224 10.50 16.22 -1.90
C ALA A 224 9.77 17.58 -1.98
N ALA A 225 9.28 17.94 -3.17
CA ALA A 225 8.59 19.21 -3.39
C ALA A 225 7.26 19.35 -2.63
N VAL A 226 6.62 18.24 -2.26
CA VAL A 226 5.43 18.24 -1.38
C VAL A 226 5.77 18.05 0.10
N GLY A 227 7.04 17.87 0.46
CA GLY A 227 7.48 17.64 1.85
C GLY A 227 7.37 16.18 2.32
N GLY A 228 7.23 15.22 1.40
CA GLY A 228 7.10 13.79 1.74
C GLY A 228 5.77 13.43 2.40
N TYR A 229 5.74 12.33 3.15
CA TYR A 229 4.57 11.91 3.93
C TYR A 229 4.30 12.87 5.09
N ASP A 230 3.02 13.12 5.39
CA ASP A 230 2.61 14.00 6.48
C ASP A 230 2.96 13.41 7.86
N GLY A 231 3.54 14.25 8.73
CA GLY A 231 4.03 13.84 10.05
C GLY A 231 2.93 13.55 11.09
N GLN A 232 1.65 13.82 10.82
CA GLN A 232 0.57 13.53 11.76
C GLN A 232 0.16 12.04 11.78
N GLN A 233 0.82 11.19 10.97
CA GLN A 233 0.58 9.74 10.92
C GLN A 233 -0.90 9.37 10.74
N LEU A 234 -1.55 10.09 9.82
CA LEU A 234 -2.93 9.78 9.44
C LEU A 234 -3.02 8.32 8.97
N PRO A 235 -4.10 7.57 9.26
CA PRO A 235 -4.32 6.22 8.71
C PRO A 235 -4.46 6.16 7.18
N ILE A 236 -4.52 7.33 6.54
CA ILE A 236 -4.75 7.54 5.10
C ILE A 236 -3.59 8.34 4.48
N GLU A 237 -2.41 8.30 5.10
CA GLU A 237 -1.21 9.08 4.76
C GLU A 237 -0.82 8.97 3.28
N ASN A 238 -1.07 7.82 2.66
CA ASN A 238 -0.77 7.58 1.24
C ASN A 238 -1.72 8.31 0.30
N ARG A 239 -3.01 8.36 0.65
CA ARG A 239 -4.01 9.13 -0.11
C ARG A 239 -3.79 10.62 0.07
N GLU A 240 -3.41 11.04 1.27
CA GLU A 240 -3.05 12.43 1.56
C GLU A 240 -1.81 12.88 0.75
N LEU A 241 -0.76 12.06 0.71
CA LEU A 241 0.40 12.28 -0.16
C LEU A 241 -0.01 12.33 -1.64
N GLY A 242 -0.84 11.37 -2.06
CA GLY A 242 -1.39 11.31 -3.41
C GLY A 242 -2.12 12.60 -3.79
N LEU A 243 -2.95 13.13 -2.89
CA LEU A 243 -3.70 14.38 -3.09
C LEU A 243 -2.76 15.55 -3.33
N ARG A 244 -1.73 15.72 -2.50
CA ARG A 244 -0.73 16.79 -2.66
C ARG A 244 0.09 16.66 -3.94
N LEU A 245 0.44 15.44 -4.33
CA LEU A 245 1.16 15.19 -5.58
C LEU A 245 0.29 15.46 -6.81
N CYS A 246 -0.97 15.01 -6.82
CA CYS A 246 -1.91 15.30 -7.91
C CYS A 246 -2.21 16.80 -8.03
N ALA A 247 -2.29 17.53 -6.91
CA ALA A 247 -2.40 18.99 -6.92
C ALA A 247 -1.22 19.70 -7.60
N ARG A 248 -0.07 19.02 -7.77
CA ARG A 248 1.08 19.50 -8.54
C ARG A 248 1.10 19.02 -10.00
N GLY A 249 0.02 18.39 -10.46
CA GLY A 249 -0.14 17.90 -11.83
C GLY A 249 0.51 16.54 -12.09
N LEU A 250 0.61 15.68 -11.07
CA LEU A 250 0.96 14.27 -11.27
C LEU A 250 -0.31 13.46 -11.52
N ASP A 251 -0.23 12.52 -12.45
CA ASP A 251 -1.31 11.57 -12.74
C ASP A 251 -1.08 10.24 -12.00
N VAL A 252 -2.14 9.63 -11.46
CA VAL A 252 -2.05 8.25 -10.98
C VAL A 252 -2.25 7.30 -12.15
N VAL A 253 -1.35 6.34 -12.30
CA VAL A 253 -1.36 5.35 -13.39
C VAL A 253 -1.18 3.95 -12.82
N TYR A 254 -1.76 2.96 -13.51
CA TYR A 254 -1.74 1.58 -13.07
C TYR A 254 -0.72 0.74 -13.85
N ALA A 255 0.18 0.08 -13.12
CA ALA A 255 1.13 -0.89 -13.65
C ALA A 255 0.69 -2.31 -13.27
N LYS A 256 -0.17 -2.92 -14.10
CA LYS A 256 -0.69 -4.28 -13.87
C LYS A 256 0.38 -5.39 -13.74
N ARG A 257 1.53 -5.20 -14.39
CA ARG A 257 2.69 -6.09 -14.28
C ARG A 257 3.46 -5.91 -12.97
N ALA A 258 3.29 -4.78 -12.28
CA ALA A 258 3.91 -4.52 -10.99
C ALA A 258 3.15 -5.20 -9.86
N ARG A 259 3.28 -6.52 -9.76
CA ARG A 259 2.52 -7.33 -8.80
C ARG A 259 3.19 -7.37 -7.42
N SER A 260 2.39 -7.23 -6.38
CA SER A 260 2.76 -7.45 -4.98
C SER A 260 1.82 -8.44 -4.30
N TYR A 261 2.34 -9.20 -3.32
CA TYR A 261 1.62 -10.26 -2.62
C TYR A 261 1.82 -10.07 -1.12
N HIS A 262 0.80 -9.53 -0.47
CA HIS A 262 0.81 -9.28 0.96
C HIS A 262 0.69 -10.58 1.77
N LEU A 263 1.64 -10.81 2.66
CA LEU A 263 1.61 -11.91 3.62
C LEU A 263 0.70 -11.53 4.78
N ALA A 264 -0.61 -11.72 4.59
CA ALA A 264 -1.63 -11.36 5.55
C ALA A 264 -1.25 -11.78 6.99
N HIS A 265 -1.56 -10.91 7.96
CA HIS A 265 -1.33 -11.12 9.39
C HIS A 265 -2.52 -10.66 10.24
N GLN A 266 -2.42 -10.79 11.57
CA GLN A 266 -3.46 -10.35 12.51
C GLN A 266 -3.56 -8.81 12.56
N GLY A 267 -4.75 -8.27 12.79
CA GLY A 267 -4.95 -6.83 12.96
C GLY A 267 -4.92 -5.99 11.67
N GLN A 268 -5.08 -6.61 10.49
CA GLN A 268 -5.10 -5.88 9.22
C GLN A 268 -6.44 -5.22 8.90
N GLY A 269 -6.35 -4.12 8.16
CA GLY A 269 -7.50 -3.33 7.73
C GLY A 269 -8.02 -2.47 8.87
N ARG A 270 -7.52 -1.24 8.99
CA ARG A 270 -8.25 -0.22 9.74
C ARG A 270 -9.38 0.23 8.84
N ASP A 271 -10.61 -0.14 9.18
CA ASP A 271 -11.76 0.46 8.53
C ASP A 271 -11.76 1.95 8.91
N PRO A 272 -11.60 2.86 7.93
CA PRO A 272 -11.51 4.28 8.21
C PRO A 272 -12.79 4.84 8.84
N LEU A 273 -13.92 4.11 8.74
CA LEU A 273 -15.22 4.51 9.29
C LEU A 273 -15.45 4.05 10.74
N THR A 274 -14.76 3.02 11.20
CA THR A 274 -14.92 2.45 12.56
C THR A 274 -13.68 2.67 13.45
N GLY A 275 -12.67 3.37 12.93
CA GLY A 275 -11.43 3.72 13.62
C GLY A 275 -11.52 5.00 14.46
N ARG A 276 -10.35 5.58 14.80
CA ARG A 276 -10.26 6.79 15.61
C ARG A 276 -10.83 8.00 14.84
N PRO A 277 -11.73 8.81 15.40
CA PRO A 277 -12.31 9.98 14.71
C PRO A 277 -11.31 11.14 14.54
N ASP A 278 -10.13 11.05 15.15
CA ASP A 278 -9.06 12.06 15.09
C ASP A 278 -8.57 12.35 13.67
N TRP A 279 -8.51 11.32 12.80
CA TRP A 279 -8.03 11.50 11.44
C TRP A 279 -9.00 12.32 10.58
N ILE A 280 -10.30 12.23 10.81
CA ILE A 280 -11.32 12.99 10.06
C ILE A 280 -11.06 14.48 10.30
N THR A 281 -11.00 14.89 11.56
CA THR A 281 -10.71 16.29 11.93
C THR A 281 -9.36 16.75 11.39
N ALA A 282 -8.32 15.92 11.53
CA ALA A 282 -6.97 16.28 11.10
C ALA A 282 -6.83 16.39 9.56
N PHE A 283 -7.38 15.44 8.80
CA PHE A 283 -7.32 15.44 7.34
C PHE A 283 -8.19 16.54 6.75
N TYR A 284 -9.46 16.64 7.16
CA TYR A 284 -10.35 17.64 6.59
C TYR A 284 -10.01 19.04 7.07
N GLY A 285 -9.44 19.22 8.27
CA GLY A 285 -8.88 20.52 8.70
C GLY A 285 -7.83 21.08 7.73
N LYS A 286 -7.10 20.22 7.01
CA LYS A 286 -6.12 20.59 5.97
C LYS A 286 -6.74 20.65 4.57
N HIS A 287 -7.65 19.72 4.26
CA HIS A 287 -8.16 19.47 2.93
C HIS A 287 -9.68 19.70 2.85
N GLN A 288 -10.06 20.93 2.54
CA GLN A 288 -11.46 21.40 2.54
C GLN A 288 -12.18 21.29 1.19
N SER A 289 -11.53 20.75 0.16
CA SER A 289 -12.14 20.63 -1.17
C SER A 289 -13.33 19.68 -1.14
N LEU A 290 -14.31 19.93 -2.02
CA LEU A 290 -15.45 19.01 -2.18
C LEU A 290 -14.96 17.59 -2.53
N ALA A 291 -13.95 17.47 -3.39
CA ALA A 291 -13.34 16.19 -3.75
C ALA A 291 -12.85 15.40 -2.52
N ALA A 292 -12.18 16.07 -1.58
CA ALA A 292 -11.76 15.44 -0.33
C ALA A 292 -12.97 14.96 0.47
N LYS A 293 -13.98 15.81 0.67
CA LYS A 293 -15.19 15.50 1.45
C LYS A 293 -15.99 14.33 0.87
N LEU A 294 -16.10 14.24 -0.46
CA LEU A 294 -16.79 13.14 -1.13
C LEU A 294 -16.14 11.78 -0.88
N MET A 295 -14.84 11.72 -0.54
CA MET A 295 -14.16 10.46 -0.20
C MET A 295 -14.81 9.78 1.01
N LEU A 296 -15.17 10.53 2.06
CA LEU A 296 -15.85 9.99 3.23
C LEU A 296 -17.21 9.39 2.83
N ILE A 297 -17.97 10.10 2.01
CA ILE A 297 -19.30 9.70 1.54
C ILE A 297 -19.21 8.46 0.66
N PHE A 298 -18.20 8.37 -0.20
CA PHE A 298 -17.89 7.20 -1.00
C PHE A 298 -17.58 5.97 -0.12
N TRP A 299 -16.77 6.12 0.93
CA TRP A 299 -16.51 5.01 1.85
C TRP A 299 -17.77 4.55 2.59
N HIS A 300 -18.61 5.49 3.06
CA HIS A 300 -19.92 5.14 3.62
C HIS A 300 -20.82 4.42 2.59
N GLY A 301 -20.72 4.79 1.31
CA GLY A 301 -21.42 4.15 0.20
C GLY A 301 -21.00 2.71 -0.02
N LEU A 302 -19.69 2.46 -0.08
CA LEU A 302 -19.13 1.10 -0.18
C LEU A 302 -19.51 0.24 1.03
N ALA A 303 -19.47 0.82 2.23
CA ALA A 303 -19.87 0.14 3.46
C ALA A 303 -21.39 -0.07 3.59
N ARG A 304 -22.19 0.41 2.62
CA ARG A 304 -23.66 0.42 2.65
C ARG A 304 -24.22 0.98 3.96
N SER A 305 -23.54 2.01 4.49
CA SER A 305 -23.88 2.62 5.76
C SER A 305 -25.29 3.22 5.73
N THR A 306 -26.04 3.04 6.81
CA THR A 306 -27.35 3.67 7.03
C THR A 306 -27.23 5.16 7.36
N ALA A 307 -26.01 5.65 7.61
CA ALA A 307 -25.74 7.07 7.88
C ALA A 307 -25.87 7.97 6.64
N ILE A 308 -25.92 7.40 5.43
CA ILE A 308 -26.14 8.14 4.19
C ILE A 308 -27.43 7.70 3.49
N PRO A 309 -28.26 8.64 2.99
CA PRO A 309 -29.43 8.29 2.19
C PRO A 309 -29.05 7.59 0.88
N GLU A 310 -29.93 6.74 0.36
CA GLU A 310 -29.69 6.00 -0.89
C GLU A 310 -29.45 6.94 -2.08
N ALA A 311 -30.21 8.03 -2.19
CA ALA A 311 -30.05 9.03 -3.25
C ALA A 311 -28.72 9.80 -3.19
N ALA A 312 -28.00 9.74 -2.07
CA ALA A 312 -26.71 10.38 -1.89
C ALA A 312 -25.52 9.41 -2.09
N ARG A 313 -25.81 8.13 -2.30
CA ARG A 313 -24.78 7.09 -2.28
C ARG A 313 -23.84 7.22 -3.47
N ILE A 314 -22.55 7.23 -3.16
CA ILE A 314 -21.47 7.16 -4.15
C ILE A 314 -20.92 5.74 -4.11
N ASP A 315 -21.03 5.02 -5.22
CA ASP A 315 -20.73 3.60 -5.36
C ASP A 315 -19.43 3.32 -6.14
N SER A 316 -18.87 4.33 -6.81
CA SER A 316 -17.63 4.23 -7.56
C SER A 316 -16.88 5.55 -7.61
N ILE A 317 -15.57 5.50 -7.87
CA ILE A 317 -14.75 6.69 -8.08
C ILE A 317 -15.17 7.43 -9.36
N LEU A 318 -15.64 6.72 -10.38
CA LEU A 318 -16.15 7.33 -11.62
C LEU A 318 -17.44 8.12 -11.38
N HIS A 319 -18.33 7.61 -10.52
CA HIS A 319 -19.50 8.35 -10.06
C HIS A 319 -19.08 9.61 -9.27
N LEU A 320 -18.13 9.48 -8.35
CA LEU A 320 -17.57 10.63 -7.62
C LEU A 320 -17.02 11.69 -8.58
N ALA A 321 -16.26 11.28 -9.60
CA ALA A 321 -15.71 12.19 -10.61
C ALA A 321 -16.79 12.92 -11.41
N ARG A 322 -17.89 12.24 -11.76
CA ARG A 322 -19.06 12.88 -12.42
C ARG A 322 -19.70 13.94 -11.53
N ILE A 323 -19.88 13.67 -10.23
CA ILE A 323 -20.43 14.66 -9.29
C ILE A 323 -19.58 15.95 -9.28
N LEU A 324 -18.25 15.82 -9.33
CA LEU A 324 -17.36 16.99 -9.33
C LEU A 324 -17.36 17.75 -10.65
N ARG A 325 -17.49 17.05 -11.79
CA ARG A 325 -17.46 17.66 -13.12
C ARG A 325 -18.81 18.27 -13.51
N ASP A 326 -19.89 17.53 -13.27
CA ASP A 326 -21.23 17.83 -13.79
C ASP A 326 -22.11 18.52 -12.72
N GLY A 327 -21.65 18.52 -11.46
CA GLY A 327 -22.43 18.97 -10.31
C GLY A 327 -23.42 17.90 -9.81
N SER A 328 -24.08 18.18 -8.70
CA SER A 328 -25.17 17.35 -8.17
C SER A 328 -26.26 18.24 -7.58
N THR A 329 -27.51 17.78 -7.66
CA THR A 329 -28.65 18.40 -6.98
C THR A 329 -28.66 18.09 -5.48
N TYR A 330 -27.84 17.12 -5.03
CA TYR A 330 -27.71 16.74 -3.64
C TYR A 330 -26.69 17.62 -2.91
N ASP A 331 -27.05 18.14 -1.73
CA ASP A 331 -26.16 18.97 -0.91
C ASP A 331 -25.15 18.09 -0.14
N TYR A 332 -24.07 17.72 -0.84
CA TYR A 332 -22.99 16.92 -0.27
C TYR A 332 -22.20 17.64 0.82
N GLU A 333 -22.13 18.97 0.79
CA GLU A 333 -21.50 19.77 1.83
C GLU A 333 -22.25 19.64 3.16
N ARG A 334 -23.59 19.70 3.12
CA ARG A 334 -24.44 19.47 4.29
C ARG A 334 -24.36 18.03 4.78
N LEU A 335 -24.39 17.05 3.87
CA LEU A 335 -24.27 15.64 4.26
C LEU A 335 -22.93 15.36 4.94
N PHE A 336 -21.82 15.87 4.39
CA PHE A 336 -20.51 15.75 5.01
C PHE A 336 -20.49 16.33 6.42
N ARG A 337 -21.03 17.54 6.64
CA ARG A 337 -21.11 18.14 7.98
C ARG A 337 -21.88 17.26 8.97
N ASN A 338 -22.99 16.65 8.53
CA ASN A 338 -23.77 15.74 9.36
C ASN A 338 -22.98 14.48 9.75
N LEU A 339 -22.24 13.89 8.80
CA LEU A 339 -21.42 12.70 9.06
C LEU A 339 -20.28 12.98 10.04
N VAL A 340 -19.60 14.11 9.87
CA VAL A 340 -18.52 14.52 10.78
C VAL A 340 -19.07 14.81 12.18
N ALA A 341 -20.19 15.53 12.27
CA ALA A 341 -20.83 15.80 13.55
C ALA A 341 -21.28 14.52 14.28
N ALA A 342 -21.77 13.52 13.56
CA ALA A 342 -22.15 12.22 14.12
C ALA A 342 -20.95 11.34 14.53
N SER A 343 -19.75 11.67 14.03
CA SER A 343 -18.51 10.95 14.32
C SER A 343 -17.66 11.62 15.41
N ALA A 344 -18.10 12.78 15.94
CA ALA A 344 -17.46 13.45 17.06
C ALA A 344 -17.69 12.65 18.36
N PRO A 345 -16.65 12.48 19.21
CA PRO A 345 -16.71 11.67 20.43
C PRO A 345 -17.67 12.21 21.49
#